data_AF-A0A661ANI1-F1
#
_entry.id   AF-A0A661ANI1-F1
#
_cell.length_a   1.000
_cell.length_b   1.000
_cell.length_c   1.000
_cell.angle_alpha   90.00
_cell.angle_beta   90.00
_cell.angle_gamma   90.00
#
_symmetry.space_group_name_H-M   'P 1'
#
loop_
_entity.id
_entity.type
_entity.pdbx_description
1 polymer ?
#
loop_
_entity_poly.entity_id
_entity_poly.type
_entity_poly.pdbx_seq_one_letter_code
_entity_poly.pdbx_strand_id
1 'polypeptide(L)'
;MSGEIEYLKHIKDETEFLIKSSEHIAFDEFVKNEVLKRAWVRSLEIIGEAVKKINLQFREKYPEVKWKEIAGTRDKLIHDYMGVDYEIVWDIVKNEIPVLDQQIKEILQKESENRAVKDDKCGEK
;
A
#
# COMPACT_ATOMS: atom_id res chain seq x y z
N MET A 1 5.07 1.63 17.98
CA MET A 1 3.86 0.79 17.86
C MET A 1 2.63 1.58 17.41
N SER A 2 2.37 2.81 17.89
CA SER A 2 1.22 3.60 17.37
C SER A 2 1.45 4.15 15.96
N GLY A 3 2.68 4.52 15.60
CA GLY A 3 3.00 5.12 14.29
C GLY A 3 2.92 4.14 13.13
N GLU A 4 3.33 2.88 13.32
CA GLU A 4 3.33 1.85 12.29
C GLU A 4 1.91 1.52 11.83
N ILE A 5 0.98 1.43 12.79
CA ILE A 5 -0.44 1.21 12.51
C ILE A 5 -1.02 2.37 11.70
N GLU A 6 -0.59 3.60 11.95
CA GLU A 6 -1.07 4.76 11.18
C GLU A 6 -0.57 4.71 9.73
N TYR A 7 0.69 4.33 9.52
CA TYR A 7 1.21 4.10 8.15
C TYR A 7 0.46 2.98 7.43
N LEU A 8 0.13 1.89 8.13
CA LEU A 8 -0.66 0.80 7.54
C LEU A 8 -2.08 1.25 7.16
N LYS A 9 -2.72 2.10 7.96
CA LYS A 9 -4.03 2.68 7.60
C LYS A 9 -3.93 3.57 6.37
N HIS A 10 -2.91 4.42 6.28
CA HIS A 10 -2.69 5.23 5.09
C HIS A 10 -2.48 4.34 3.85
N ILE A 11 -1.69 3.27 3.97
CA ILE A 11 -1.51 2.30 2.87
C ILE A 11 -2.87 1.71 2.48
N LYS A 12 -3.66 1.25 3.47
CA LYS A 12 -4.98 0.67 3.25
C LYS A 12 -5.94 1.63 2.53
N ASP A 13 -5.97 2.90 2.93
CA ASP A 13 -6.86 3.89 2.32
C ASP A 13 -6.51 4.13 0.84
N GLU A 14 -5.20 4.19 0.53
CA GLU A 14 -4.73 4.33 -0.85
C GLU A 14 -4.97 3.06 -1.68
N THR A 15 -4.78 1.86 -1.10
CA THR A 15 -5.07 0.60 -1.82
C THR A 15 -6.56 0.47 -2.12
N GLU A 16 -7.45 0.81 -1.18
CA GLU A 16 -8.89 0.80 -1.40
C GLU A 16 -9.33 1.84 -2.44
N PHE A 17 -8.73 3.04 -2.43
CA PHE A 17 -8.96 4.03 -3.48
C PHE A 17 -8.56 3.51 -4.85
N LEU A 18 -7.37 2.91 -4.98
CA LEU A 18 -6.86 2.35 -6.24
C LEU A 18 -7.75 1.21 -6.75
N ILE A 19 -8.15 0.28 -5.88
CA ILE A 19 -9.06 -0.82 -6.24
C ILE A 19 -10.37 -0.24 -6.78
N LYS A 20 -11.04 0.58 -5.98
CA LYS A 20 -12.35 1.15 -6.32
C LYS A 20 -12.31 2.01 -7.58
N SER A 21 -11.30 2.87 -7.70
CA SER A 21 -11.17 3.75 -8.87
C SER A 21 -10.75 3.02 -10.13
N SER A 22 -10.25 1.78 -10.03
CA SER A 22 -9.95 0.93 -11.17
C SER A 22 -11.09 0.00 -11.57
N GLU A 23 -12.12 -0.16 -10.74
CA GLU A 23 -13.26 -1.03 -11.04
C GLU A 23 -13.89 -0.65 -12.38
N HIS A 24 -14.10 -1.67 -13.23
CA HIS A 24 -14.77 -1.54 -14.53
C HIS A 24 -14.14 -0.59 -15.55
N ILE A 25 -12.92 -0.09 -15.29
CA ILE A 25 -12.17 0.70 -16.28
C ILE A 25 -11.37 -0.25 -17.17
N ALA A 26 -11.32 0.06 -18.47
CA ALA A 26 -10.41 -0.58 -19.42
C ALA A 26 -9.09 0.21 -19.55
N PHE A 27 -8.00 -0.46 -19.94
CA PHE A 27 -6.68 0.18 -20.06
C PHE A 27 -6.71 1.42 -20.98
N ASP A 28 -7.37 1.30 -22.14
CA ASP A 28 -7.51 2.38 -23.12
C ASP A 28 -8.23 3.62 -22.57
N GLU A 29 -9.12 3.45 -21.60
CA GLU A 29 -9.82 4.54 -20.93
C GLU A 29 -8.91 5.19 -19.87
N PHE A 30 -8.17 4.38 -19.12
CA PHE A 30 -7.20 4.84 -18.14
C PHE A 30 -6.11 5.71 -18.78
N VAL A 31 -5.48 5.25 -19.86
CA VAL A 31 -4.36 5.99 -20.48
C VAL A 31 -4.77 7.36 -21.04
N LYS A 32 -6.06 7.53 -21.38
CA LYS A 32 -6.65 8.80 -21.86
C LYS A 32 -7.12 9.71 -20.73
N ASN A 33 -7.22 9.20 -19.49
CA ASN A 33 -7.71 9.95 -18.35
C ASN A 33 -6.54 10.54 -17.53
N GLU A 34 -6.18 11.78 -17.84
CA GLU A 34 -5.07 12.50 -17.16
C GLU A 34 -5.24 12.62 -15.65
N VAL A 35 -6.49 12.78 -15.17
CA VAL A 35 -6.77 12.89 -13.73
C VAL A 35 -6.51 11.55 -13.06
N LEU A 36 -7.02 10.46 -13.64
CA LEU A 36 -6.88 9.12 -13.07
C LEU A 36 -5.42 8.66 -13.08
N LYS A 37 -4.70 8.92 -14.18
CA LYS A 37 -3.25 8.68 -14.27
C LYS A 37 -2.48 9.35 -13.14
N ARG A 38 -2.74 10.65 -12.90
CA ARG A 38 -2.09 11.41 -11.82
C ARG A 38 -2.49 10.91 -10.44
N ALA A 39 -3.77 10.58 -10.26
CA ALA A 39 -4.27 10.06 -9.00
C ALA A 39 -3.62 8.71 -8.65
N TRP A 40 -3.55 7.78 -9.59
CA TRP A 40 -2.97 6.45 -9.35
C TRP A 40 -1.48 6.53 -9.06
N VAL A 41 -0.73 7.30 -9.84
CA VAL A 41 0.70 7.52 -9.59
C VAL A 41 0.90 8.10 -8.19
N ARG A 42 0.10 9.10 -7.81
CA ARG A 42 0.20 9.72 -6.49
C ARG A 42 -0.10 8.74 -5.36
N SER A 43 -1.13 7.92 -5.50
CA SER A 43 -1.45 6.88 -4.51
C SER A 43 -0.31 5.88 -4.35
N LEU A 44 0.28 5.41 -5.45
CA LEU A 44 1.45 4.52 -5.41
C LEU A 44 2.67 5.16 -4.74
N GLU A 45 2.92 6.46 -4.97
CA GLU A 45 3.97 7.20 -4.26
C GLU A 45 3.70 7.27 -2.75
N ILE A 46 2.47 7.56 -2.34
CA ILE A 46 2.08 7.66 -0.93
C ILE A 46 2.28 6.32 -0.24
N ILE A 47 1.86 5.21 -0.87
CA ILE A 47 2.07 3.85 -0.37
C ILE A 47 3.57 3.58 -0.17
N GLY A 48 4.41 3.89 -1.16
CA GLY A 48 5.86 3.69 -1.07
C GLY A 48 6.50 4.51 0.05
N GLU A 49 6.11 5.78 0.20
CA GLU A 49 6.61 6.64 1.28
C GLU A 49 6.14 6.16 2.66
N ALA A 50 4.88 5.73 2.81
CA ALA A 50 4.38 5.16 4.05
C ALA A 50 5.17 3.90 4.45
N VAL A 51 5.43 3.00 3.49
CA VAL A 51 6.27 1.82 3.74
C VAL A 51 7.66 2.21 4.21
N LYS A 52 8.32 3.21 3.59
CA LYS A 52 9.65 3.70 4.00
C LYS A 52 9.70 4.16 5.47
N LYS A 53 8.57 4.63 6.02
CA LYS A 53 8.48 5.07 7.42
C LYS A 53 8.24 3.94 8.42
N ILE A 54 7.75 2.78 7.97
CA ILE A 54 7.63 1.59 8.82
C ILE A 54 9.04 1.10 9.20
N ASN A 55 9.29 0.87 10.49
CA ASN A 55 10.61 0.46 10.96
C ASN A 55 10.98 -0.97 10.51
N LEU A 56 12.28 -1.30 10.53
CA LEU A 56 12.78 -2.59 10.07
C LEU A 56 12.21 -3.77 10.86
N GLN A 57 12.16 -3.68 12.19
CA GLN A 57 11.66 -4.76 13.05
C GLN A 57 10.21 -5.14 12.73
N PHE A 58 9.37 -4.15 12.40
CA PHE A 58 7.99 -4.38 12.00
C PHE A 58 7.90 -5.05 10.63
N ARG A 59 8.74 -4.65 9.68
CA ARG A 59 8.80 -5.30 8.36
C ARG A 59 9.27 -6.75 8.47
N GLU A 60 10.25 -7.02 9.33
CA GLU A 60 10.75 -8.37 9.61
C GLU A 60 9.71 -9.26 10.30
N LYS A 61 8.79 -8.66 11.08
CA LYS A 61 7.67 -9.37 11.68
C LYS A 61 6.66 -9.88 10.64
N TYR A 62 6.56 -9.21 9.49
CA TYR A 62 5.62 -9.55 8.40
C TYR A 62 6.37 -9.72 7.07
N PRO A 63 7.22 -10.75 6.93
CA PRO A 63 8.08 -10.94 5.76
C PRO A 63 7.31 -11.34 4.48
N GLU A 64 6.04 -11.71 4.60
CA GLU A 64 5.15 -12.04 3.48
C GLU A 64 4.85 -10.82 2.59
N VAL A 65 4.98 -9.60 3.14
CA VAL A 65 4.82 -8.37 2.39
C VAL A 65 6.17 -7.99 1.78
N LYS A 66 6.17 -7.70 0.47
CA LYS A 66 7.37 -7.31 -0.29
C LYS A 66 7.77 -5.85 -0.01
N TRP A 67 8.04 -5.50 1.24
CA TRP A 67 8.29 -4.12 1.68
C TRP A 67 9.35 -3.37 0.86
N LYS A 68 10.45 -4.05 0.50
CA LYS A 68 11.54 -3.46 -0.27
C LYS A 68 11.09 -3.07 -1.68
N GLU A 69 10.28 -3.92 -2.32
CA GLU A 69 9.76 -3.65 -3.67
C GLU A 69 8.79 -2.48 -3.64
N ILE A 70 7.90 -2.43 -2.65
CA ILE A 70 6.90 -1.35 -2.49
C ILE A 70 7.58 -0.01 -2.17
N ALA A 71 8.61 -0.01 -1.32
CA ALA A 71 9.38 1.20 -1.05
C ALA A 71 10.08 1.75 -2.30
N GLY A 72 10.41 0.88 -3.26
CA GLY A 72 11.05 1.21 -4.54
C GLY A 72 10.09 1.50 -5.69
N THR A 73 8.77 1.56 -5.45
CA THR A 73 7.77 1.73 -6.53
C THR A 73 8.04 2.98 -7.37
N ARG A 74 8.44 4.10 -6.76
CA ARG A 74 8.75 5.33 -7.51
C ARG A 74 9.85 5.13 -8.57
N ASP A 75 10.89 4.39 -8.23
CA ASP A 75 12.02 4.13 -9.14
C ASP A 75 11.60 3.19 -10.27
N LYS A 76 10.62 2.31 -10.03
CA LYS A 76 10.01 1.45 -11.06
C LYS A 76 9.11 2.24 -12.02
N LEU A 77 8.37 3.23 -11.52
CA LEU A 77 7.41 4.01 -12.33
C LEU A 77 8.09 5.00 -13.30
N ILE A 78 9.30 5.47 -12.96
CA ILE A 78 10.02 6.49 -13.73
C ILE A 78 11.18 5.80 -14.45
N HIS A 79 10.99 5.45 -15.72
CA HIS A 79 12.04 4.87 -16.56
C HIS A 79 12.69 5.94 -17.47
N ASP A 80 14.03 5.90 -17.60
CA ASP A 80 14.88 6.63 -18.56
C ASP A 80 14.44 8.06 -18.95
N TYR A 81 14.28 8.95 -17.97
CA TYR A 81 14.18 10.41 -18.17
C TYR A 81 13.00 10.94 -19.00
N MET A 82 12.02 10.09 -19.37
CA MET A 82 10.96 10.43 -20.36
C MET A 82 9.52 10.29 -19.85
N GLY A 83 9.29 10.23 -18.53
CA GLY A 83 7.95 10.26 -17.94
C GLY A 83 7.59 9.00 -17.16
N VAL A 84 6.30 8.88 -16.82
CA VAL A 84 5.76 7.73 -16.08
C VAL A 84 5.37 6.62 -17.08
N ASP A 85 5.77 5.39 -16.79
CA ASP A 85 5.28 4.22 -17.52
C ASP A 85 3.89 3.80 -16.99
N TYR A 86 2.86 4.12 -17.76
CA TYR A 86 1.47 3.86 -17.39
C TYR A 86 1.05 2.40 -17.58
N GLU A 87 1.79 1.58 -18.34
CA GLU A 87 1.55 0.13 -18.39
C GLU A 87 1.97 -0.50 -17.06
N ILE A 88 3.11 -0.07 -16.51
CA ILE A 88 3.55 -0.51 -15.17
C ILE A 88 2.57 -0.04 -14.09
N VAL A 89 2.12 1.22 -14.13
CA VAL A 89 1.11 1.72 -13.17
C VAL A 89 -0.15 0.85 -13.23
N TRP A 90 -0.64 0.55 -14.43
CA TRP A 90 -1.82 -0.28 -14.61
C TRP A 90 -1.63 -1.69 -14.04
N ASP A 91 -0.51 -2.35 -14.36
CA ASP A 91 -0.20 -3.69 -13.88
C ASP A 91 -0.15 -3.76 -12.35
N ILE A 92 0.55 -2.81 -11.72
CA ILE A 92 0.63 -2.71 -10.25
C ILE A 92 -0.77 -2.55 -9.66
N VAL A 93 -1.57 -1.62 -10.18
CA VAL A 93 -2.92 -1.35 -9.66
C VAL A 93 -3.85 -2.56 -9.83
N LYS A 94 -3.75 -3.30 -10.94
CA LYS A 94 -4.63 -4.43 -11.22
C LYS A 94 -4.22 -5.71 -10.51
N ASN A 95 -2.92 -5.96 -10.37
CA ASN A 95 -2.41 -7.27 -9.98
C ASN A 95 -1.73 -7.26 -8.60
N GLU A 96 -1.01 -6.19 -8.25
CA GLU A 96 -0.25 -6.14 -6.99
C GLU A 96 -1.04 -5.49 -5.85
N ILE A 97 -1.77 -4.42 -6.13
CA ILE A 97 -2.50 -3.65 -5.11
C ILE A 97 -3.59 -4.46 -4.39
N PRO A 98 -4.40 -5.31 -5.06
CA PRO A 98 -5.38 -6.15 -4.36
C PRO A 98 -4.74 -7.12 -3.36
N VAL A 99 -3.55 -7.64 -3.70
CA VAL A 99 -2.79 -8.53 -2.81
C VAL A 99 -2.28 -7.74 -1.61
N LEU A 100 -1.70 -6.56 -1.85
CA LEU A 100 -1.21 -5.70 -0.78
C LEU A 100 -2.35 -5.28 0.17
N ASP A 101 -3.50 -4.88 -0.35
CA ASP A 101 -4.68 -4.50 0.44
C ASP A 101 -5.07 -5.59 1.44
N GLN A 102 -5.15 -6.84 0.96
CA GLN A 102 -5.49 -7.98 1.79
C GLN A 102 -4.44 -8.21 2.89
N GLN A 103 -3.15 -8.18 2.53
CA GLN A 103 -2.06 -8.34 3.51
C GLN A 103 -2.12 -7.26 4.59
N ILE A 104 -2.35 -6.00 4.21
CA ILE A 104 -2.41 -4.87 5.16
C ILE A 104 -3.61 -5.01 6.10
N LYS A 105 -4.78 -5.42 5.57
CA LYS A 105 -5.97 -5.70 6.39
C LYS A 105 -5.72 -6.80 7.43
N GLU A 106 -5.09 -7.89 7.03
CA GLU A 106 -4.71 -8.98 7.94
C GLU A 106 -3.73 -8.53 9.02
N ILE A 107 -2.74 -7.71 8.67
CA ILE A 107 -1.77 -7.16 9.63
C ILE A 107 -2.48 -6.25 10.64
N LEU A 108 -3.34 -5.34 10.16
CA LEU A 108 -4.11 -4.44 11.02
C LEU A 108 -5.00 -5.22 12.00
N GLN A 109 -5.64 -6.30 11.52
CA GLN A 109 -6.43 -7.18 12.37
C GLN A 109 -5.57 -7.84 13.46
N LYS A 110 -4.47 -8.51 13.08
CA LYS A 110 -3.55 -9.16 14.02
C LYS A 110 -3.03 -8.20 15.09
N GLU A 111 -2.69 -6.97 14.70
CA GLU A 111 -2.19 -5.96 15.64
C GLU A 111 -3.27 -5.41 16.59
N SER A 112 -4.53 -5.39 16.14
CA SER A 112 -5.67 -5.02 16.99
C SER A 112 -5.95 -6.09 18.05
N GLU A 113 -5.92 -7.36 17.67
CA GLU A 113 -6.14 -8.52 18.55
C GLU A 113 -5.02 -8.63 19.60
N ASN A 114 -3.76 -8.45 19.16
CA ASN A 114 -2.59 -8.43 20.05
C ASN A 114 -2.64 -7.30 21.09
N ARG A 115 -3.33 -6.19 20.81
CA ARG A 115 -3.53 -5.10 21.76
C ARG A 115 -4.59 -5.46 22.80
N ALA A 116 -5.74 -5.99 22.36
CA ALA A 116 -6.82 -6.42 23.26
C ALA A 116 -6.35 -7.45 24.29
N VAL A 117 -5.50 -8.41 23.90
CA VAL A 117 -4.94 -9.43 24.81
C VAL A 117 -3.98 -8.84 25.85
N LYS A 118 -3.27 -7.75 25.53
CA LYS A 118 -2.37 -7.08 26.48
C LYS A 118 -3.14 -6.27 27.52
N ASP A 119 -4.25 -5.66 27.11
CA ASP A 119 -5.10 -4.86 28.00
C ASP A 119 -5.82 -5.76 29.01
N ASP A 120 -6.22 -6.98 28.60
CA ASP A 120 -6.88 -7.97 29.48
C ASP A 120 -5.94 -8.52 30.57
N LYS A 121 -4.65 -8.71 30.26
CA LYS A 121 -3.64 -9.20 31.23
C LYS A 121 -3.14 -8.14 32.23
N CYS A 122 -3.49 -6.87 32.05
CA CYS A 122 -3.09 -5.79 32.97
C CYS A 122 -4.11 -5.60 34.12
N GLY A 123 -5.27 -6.28 34.06
CA GLY A 123 -6.34 -6.19 35.05
C GLY A 123 -6.26 -7.19 36.22
N GLU A 124 -5.32 -8.13 36.21
CA GLU A 124 -5.11 -9.10 37.30
C GLU A 124 -3.92 -8.68 38.18
N LYS A 125 -4.09 -7.65 39.02
CA LYS A 125 -3.28 -7.42 40.22
C LYS A 125 -4.11 -6.86 41.36
#